data_AF-A0A927G358-F1
#
_entry.id   AF-A0A927G358-F1
#
_cell.length_a   1.000
_cell.length_b   1.000
_cell.length_c   1.000
_cell.angle_alpha   90.00
_cell.angle_beta   90.00
_cell.angle_gamma   90.00
#
_symmetry.space_group_name_H-M   'P 1'
#
loop_
_entity.id
_entity.type
_entity.pdbx_description
1 polymer ?
#
loop_
_entity_poly.entity_id
_entity_poly.type
_entity_poly.pdbx_seq_one_letter_code
_entity_poly.pdbx_strand_id
1 'polypeptide(L)'
;MDKVNDQTIPLLHIYPQRHPHDDVLIVSSRTALLRLKQSIEDALEKGQGDCVSTTSDFESFKIKIILNDEGRKSDFWRRLQLPLFEVDESEEGQVLSVEDILGFDLKTSEDIRKARPIMEQYRQHSQQMIEKMKEIAKKNKQRDE
;
A
#
# COMPACT_ATOMS: atom_id res chain seq x y z
N MET A 1 33.84 -10.58 9.50
CA MET A 1 32.73 -9.67 9.14
C MET A 1 33.32 -8.62 8.25
N ASP A 2 33.14 -8.79 6.94
CA ASP A 2 33.54 -7.76 5.98
C ASP A 2 32.77 -6.49 6.30
N LYS A 3 33.47 -5.37 6.41
CA LYS A 3 32.85 -4.06 6.58
C LYS A 3 31.96 -3.84 5.37
N VAL A 4 30.65 -3.88 5.57
CA VAL A 4 29.69 -3.44 4.57
C VAL A 4 30.13 -2.04 4.15
N ASN A 5 30.40 -1.84 2.86
CA ASN A 5 30.81 -0.55 2.35
C ASN A 5 29.57 0.34 2.31
N ASP A 6 29.29 1.04 3.42
CA ASP A 6 28.11 1.89 3.62
C ASP A 6 27.91 2.94 2.51
N GLN A 7 28.96 3.28 1.76
CA GLN A 7 28.88 4.26 0.68
C GLN A 7 28.09 3.78 -0.56
N THR A 8 27.71 2.50 -0.65
CA THR A 8 26.97 1.96 -1.80
C THR A 8 25.52 1.59 -1.51
N ILE A 9 25.08 1.67 -0.24
CA ILE A 9 23.73 1.25 0.13
C ILE A 9 22.71 2.28 -0.40
N PRO A 10 21.71 1.84 -1.18
CA PRO A 10 20.71 2.72 -1.78
C PRO A 10 19.66 3.11 -0.73
N LEU A 11 20.01 4.05 0.14
CA LEU A 11 19.14 4.54 1.21
C LEU A 11 18.01 5.44 0.68
N LEU A 12 16.78 5.16 1.12
CA LEU A 12 15.60 6.00 0.85
C LEU A 12 14.66 5.97 2.05
N HIS A 13 14.25 7.15 2.47
CA HIS A 13 13.18 7.35 3.43
C HIS A 13 12.08 8.18 2.75
N ILE A 14 10.84 7.69 2.81
CA ILE A 14 9.65 8.41 2.34
C ILE A 14 8.79 8.69 3.57
N TYR A 15 8.60 9.96 3.90
CA TYR A 15 7.74 10.39 4.98
C TYR A 15 6.43 10.93 4.38
N PRO A 16 5.29 10.22 4.56
CA PRO A 16 4.01 10.69 4.04
C PRO A 16 3.55 11.94 4.81
N GLN A 17 2.56 12.64 4.24
CA GLN A 17 1.89 13.75 4.91
C GLN A 17 1.37 13.33 6.30
N ARG A 18 1.55 14.19 7.31
CA ARG A 18 1.07 13.96 8.68
C ARG A 18 -0.27 14.63 8.97
N HIS A 19 -0.56 15.72 8.26
CA HIS A 19 -1.83 16.44 8.26
C HIS A 19 -2.14 16.93 6.84
N PRO A 20 -3.39 17.33 6.56
CA PRO A 20 -3.72 18.00 5.31
C PRO A 20 -2.80 19.21 5.07
N HIS A 21 -2.30 19.33 3.84
CA HIS A 21 -1.40 20.41 3.40
C HIS A 21 0.02 20.37 3.98
N ASP A 22 0.40 19.34 4.76
CA ASP A 22 1.79 19.12 5.16
C ASP A 22 2.66 18.70 3.96
N ASP A 23 3.94 19.06 4.02
CA ASP A 23 4.95 18.59 3.06
C ASP A 23 5.17 17.08 3.15
N VAL A 24 5.45 16.47 2.00
CA VAL A 24 6.00 15.11 1.91
C VAL A 24 7.52 15.22 1.78
N LEU A 25 8.25 14.45 2.58
CA LEU A 25 9.71 14.47 2.58
C LEU A 25 10.28 13.16 2.01
N ILE A 26 11.16 13.27 1.02
CA ILE A 26 11.99 12.17 0.53
C ILE A 26 13.45 12.48 0.86
N VAL A 27 14.08 11.63 1.67
CA VAL A 27 15.52 11.71 1.99
C VAL A 27 16.21 10.50 1.39
N SER A 28 17.22 10.72 0.55
CA SER A 28 17.74 9.62 -0.27
C SER A 28 19.20 9.78 -0.71
N SER A 29 19.85 8.66 -0.95
CA SER A 29 21.12 8.62 -1.67
C SER A 29 20.92 8.74 -3.18
N ARG A 30 21.96 9.17 -3.91
CA ARG A 30 21.91 9.29 -5.38
C ARG A 30 21.48 7.99 -6.05
N THR A 31 22.02 6.86 -5.60
CA THR A 31 21.73 5.54 -6.19
C THR A 31 20.26 5.16 -6.01
N ALA A 32 19.69 5.41 -4.83
CA ALA A 32 18.27 5.16 -4.59
C ALA A 32 17.36 6.10 -5.39
N LEU A 33 17.71 7.39 -5.51
CA LEU A 33 16.96 8.33 -6.35
C LEU A 33 16.94 7.92 -7.82
N LEU A 34 18.08 7.45 -8.37
CA LEU A 34 18.14 6.98 -9.75
C LEU A 34 17.27 5.74 -9.96
N ARG A 35 17.20 4.83 -8.98
CA ARG A 35 16.30 3.68 -9.03
C ARG A 35 14.83 4.12 -8.97
N LEU A 36 14.49 5.02 -8.07
CA LEU A 36 13.13 5.57 -7.97
C LEU A 36 12.73 6.28 -9.27
N LYS A 37 13.61 7.10 -9.85
CA LYS A 37 13.43 7.73 -11.16
C LYS A 37 13.11 6.70 -12.24
N GLN A 38 13.92 5.64 -12.33
CA GLN A 38 13.71 4.58 -13.32
C GLN A 38 12.35 3.89 -13.12
N SER A 39 11.94 3.61 -11.88
CA SER A 39 10.61 3.02 -11.61
C SER A 39 9.46 3.96 -11.99
N ILE A 40 9.63 5.27 -11.84
CA ILE A 40 8.64 6.25 -12.32
C ILE A 40 8.59 6.22 -13.85
N GLU A 41 9.73 6.18 -14.52
CA GLU A 41 9.81 6.08 -15.98
C GLU A 41 9.15 4.79 -16.48
N ASP A 42 9.41 3.65 -15.82
CA ASP A 42 8.73 2.39 -16.11
C ASP A 42 7.21 2.50 -15.94
N ALA A 43 6.74 3.19 -14.89
CA ALA A 43 5.31 3.39 -14.67
C ALA A 43 4.66 4.24 -15.77
N LEU A 44 5.34 5.28 -16.23
CA LEU A 44 4.89 6.13 -17.33
C LEU A 44 4.83 5.37 -18.66
N GLU A 45 5.76 4.43 -18.90
CA GLU A 45 5.81 3.65 -20.14
C GLU A 45 4.88 2.44 -20.15
N LYS A 46 4.78 1.73 -19.02
CA LYS A 46 4.19 0.38 -18.93
C LYS A 46 2.93 0.33 -18.06
N GLY A 47 2.54 1.45 -17.45
CA GLY A 47 1.43 1.54 -16.51
C GLY A 47 1.80 1.19 -15.06
N GLN A 48 3.00 0.66 -14.82
CA GLN A 48 3.50 0.35 -13.48
C GLN A 48 5.03 0.29 -13.43
N GLY A 49 5.58 0.53 -12.24
CA GLY A 49 6.99 0.34 -11.96
C GLY A 49 7.22 -0.01 -10.50
N ASP A 50 8.37 -0.57 -10.20
CA ASP A 50 8.74 -0.90 -8.83
C ASP A 50 10.24 -0.80 -8.58
N CYS A 51 10.60 -0.55 -7.33
CA CYS A 51 11.97 -0.70 -6.85
C CYS A 51 12.00 -1.17 -5.40
N VAL A 52 13.16 -1.68 -5.00
CA VAL A 52 13.48 -1.98 -3.60
C VAL A 52 14.40 -0.90 -3.08
N SER A 53 14.11 -0.45 -1.87
CA SER A 53 14.99 0.45 -1.14
C SER A 53 15.18 0.00 0.30
N THR A 54 16.17 0.62 0.95
CA THR A 54 16.64 0.26 2.27
C THR A 54 16.65 1.51 3.14
N THR A 55 16.21 1.41 4.37
CA THR A 55 16.27 2.49 5.36
C THR A 55 17.62 2.46 6.09
N SER A 56 17.96 3.55 6.79
CA SER A 56 19.23 3.67 7.54
C SER A 56 19.43 2.63 8.64
N ASP A 57 18.37 1.95 9.08
CA ASP A 57 18.41 0.82 10.01
C ASP A 57 18.53 -0.55 9.31
N PHE A 58 18.79 -0.54 7.99
CA PHE A 58 18.96 -1.70 7.12
C PHE A 58 17.68 -2.51 6.83
N GLU A 59 16.52 -2.06 7.30
CA GLU A 59 15.24 -2.62 6.86
C GLU A 59 15.01 -2.30 5.37
N SER A 60 14.44 -3.24 4.62
CA SER A 60 14.20 -3.06 3.19
C SER A 60 12.71 -3.16 2.87
N PHE A 61 12.25 -2.29 1.98
CA PHE A 61 10.86 -2.24 1.56
C PHE A 61 10.75 -2.09 0.03
N LYS A 62 9.62 -2.55 -0.50
CA LYS A 62 9.29 -2.41 -1.92
C LYS A 62 8.42 -1.18 -2.13
N ILE A 63 8.74 -0.41 -3.15
CA ILE A 63 7.94 0.72 -3.62
C ILE A 63 7.27 0.27 -4.90
N LYS A 64 5.94 0.37 -4.94
CA LYS A 64 5.14 0.11 -6.13
C LYS A 64 4.57 1.42 -6.62
N ILE A 65 4.73 1.68 -7.91
CA ILE A 65 4.24 2.88 -8.60
C ILE A 65 3.22 2.40 -9.62
N ILE A 66 2.02 2.94 -9.53
CA ILE A 66 0.90 2.60 -10.42
C ILE A 66 0.52 3.87 -11.16
N LEU A 67 0.50 3.82 -12.48
CA LEU A 67 -0.07 4.86 -13.29
C LEU A 67 -1.56 4.56 -13.47
N ASN A 68 -2.42 5.49 -13.04
CA ASN A 68 -3.84 5.47 -13.35
C ASN A 68 -4.21 6.83 -13.96
N ASP A 69 -4.50 6.85 -15.26
CA ASP A 69 -4.89 8.06 -15.99
C ASP A 69 -6.42 8.20 -16.12
N GLU A 70 -7.20 7.44 -15.34
CA GLU A 70 -8.66 7.60 -15.31
C GLU A 70 -9.01 8.96 -14.68
N GLY A 71 -10.11 9.56 -15.13
CA GLY A 71 -10.54 10.86 -14.58
C GLY A 71 -10.89 10.77 -13.09
N ARG A 72 -10.76 11.87 -12.35
CA ARG A 72 -11.01 11.97 -10.89
C ARG A 72 -12.30 11.30 -10.39
N LYS A 73 -13.34 11.24 -11.23
CA LYS A 73 -14.65 10.63 -10.89
C LYS A 73 -14.72 9.11 -11.13
N SER A 74 -13.61 8.47 -11.53
CA SER A 74 -13.55 7.02 -11.77
C SER A 74 -13.78 6.23 -10.47
N ASP A 75 -14.16 4.97 -10.62
CA ASP A 75 -14.36 4.06 -9.48
C ASP A 75 -13.05 3.92 -8.67
N PHE A 76 -11.91 3.88 -9.36
CA PHE A 76 -10.60 3.80 -8.73
C PHE A 76 -10.34 4.99 -7.80
N TRP A 77 -10.44 6.23 -8.32
CA TRP A 77 -10.11 7.43 -7.53
C TRP A 77 -11.12 7.73 -6.42
N ARG A 78 -12.41 7.44 -6.66
CA ARG A 78 -13.47 7.62 -5.66
C ARG A 78 -13.30 6.70 -4.45
N ARG A 79 -12.84 5.48 -4.70
CA ARG A 79 -12.75 4.43 -3.67
C ARG A 79 -11.38 4.38 -3.00
N LEU A 80 -10.37 5.02 -3.58
CA LEU A 80 -9.01 5.03 -3.03
C LEU A 80 -8.99 5.63 -1.63
N GLN A 81 -8.57 4.82 -0.64
CA GLN A 81 -8.37 5.32 0.71
C GLN A 81 -7.15 6.25 0.75
N LEU A 82 -7.37 7.51 1.12
CA LEU A 82 -6.28 8.46 1.31
C LEU A 82 -5.74 8.39 2.75
N PRO A 83 -4.42 8.59 2.95
CA PRO A 83 -3.87 8.72 4.30
C PRO A 83 -4.57 9.86 5.04
N LEU A 84 -5.05 9.58 6.27
CA LEU A 84 -5.70 10.51 7.20
C LEU A 84 -7.12 10.97 6.86
N PHE A 85 -7.70 10.53 5.74
CA PHE A 85 -9.10 10.80 5.43
C PHE A 85 -9.94 9.56 5.76
N GLU A 86 -10.98 9.76 6.57
CA GLU A 86 -12.11 8.84 6.54
C GLU A 86 -12.72 8.93 5.14
N VAL A 87 -12.95 7.78 4.52
CA VAL A 87 -13.64 7.77 3.23
C VAL A 87 -15.07 8.17 3.50
N ASP A 88 -15.59 9.08 2.69
CA ASP A 88 -16.95 9.56 2.83
C ASP A 88 -17.92 8.36 2.78
N GLU A 89 -18.51 7.99 3.92
CA GLU A 89 -19.41 6.84 4.05
C GLU A 89 -20.65 6.97 3.14
N SER A 90 -20.88 8.18 2.61
CA SER A 90 -21.97 8.47 1.68
C SER A 90 -21.69 8.02 0.24
N GLU A 91 -20.45 7.68 -0.12
CA GLU A 91 -20.13 7.17 -1.44
C GLU A 91 -20.49 5.68 -1.56
N GLU A 92 -21.44 5.35 -2.44
CA GLU A 92 -21.77 3.96 -2.79
C GLU A 92 -20.51 3.24 -3.29
N GLY A 93 -19.93 2.36 -2.46
CA GLY A 93 -18.84 1.48 -2.85
C GLY A 93 -17.83 1.15 -1.76
N GLN A 94 -17.27 -0.05 -1.88
CA GLN A 94 -16.10 -0.56 -1.16
C GLN A 94 -14.89 0.39 -1.07
N VAL A 95 -14.51 0.97 0.07
CA VAL A 95 -13.16 1.57 0.22
C VAL A 95 -12.07 0.61 -0.29
N LEU A 96 -11.09 1.17 -1.00
CA LEU A 96 -9.95 0.47 -1.55
C LEU A 96 -8.71 0.78 -0.72
N SER A 97 -8.27 -0.16 0.11
CA SER A 97 -7.08 -0.02 0.95
C SER A 97 -5.79 -0.30 0.17
N VAL A 98 -4.64 0.01 0.78
CA VAL A 98 -3.32 -0.34 0.21
C VAL A 98 -3.19 -1.86 0.07
N GLU A 99 -3.68 -2.63 1.03
CA GLU A 99 -3.67 -4.09 1.00
C GLU A 99 -4.51 -4.64 -0.14
N ASP A 100 -5.66 -4.02 -0.45
CA ASP A 100 -6.46 -4.40 -1.61
C ASP A 100 -5.71 -4.15 -2.92
N ILE A 101 -5.11 -2.96 -3.07
CA ILE A 101 -4.37 -2.58 -4.27
C ILE A 101 -3.20 -3.53 -4.53
N LEU A 102 -2.44 -3.85 -3.48
CA LEU A 102 -1.30 -4.75 -3.57
C LEU A 102 -1.74 -6.21 -3.74
N GLY A 103 -2.71 -6.67 -2.96
CA GLY A 103 -3.14 -8.07 -2.92
C GLY A 103 -3.87 -8.53 -4.16
N PHE A 104 -4.61 -7.63 -4.81
CA PHE A 104 -5.36 -7.92 -6.04
C PHE A 104 -4.78 -7.26 -7.29
N ASP A 105 -3.61 -6.64 -7.17
CA ASP A 105 -2.87 -6.01 -8.27
C ASP A 105 -3.70 -4.98 -9.06
N LEU A 106 -4.48 -4.17 -8.33
CA LEU A 106 -5.49 -3.27 -8.88
C LEU A 106 -4.82 -1.99 -9.40
N LYS A 107 -5.04 -1.68 -10.68
CA LYS A 107 -4.46 -0.50 -11.33
C LYS A 107 -5.52 0.41 -11.92
N THR A 108 -6.69 -0.12 -12.25
CA THR A 108 -7.78 0.57 -12.94
C THR A 108 -9.15 0.23 -12.35
N SER A 109 -10.17 1.01 -12.71
CA SER A 109 -11.57 0.72 -12.37
C SER A 109 -12.08 -0.60 -12.98
N GLU A 110 -11.46 -1.06 -14.08
CA GLU A 110 -11.76 -2.38 -14.66
C GLU A 110 -11.21 -3.52 -13.78
N ASP A 111 -9.98 -3.38 -13.28
CA ASP A 111 -9.38 -4.37 -12.38
C ASP A 111 -10.22 -4.53 -11.11
N ILE A 112 -10.70 -3.42 -10.56
CA ILE A 112 -11.60 -3.41 -9.41
C ILE A 112 -12.89 -4.18 -9.72
N ARG A 113 -13.51 -3.94 -10.88
CA ARG A 113 -14.74 -4.65 -11.27
C ARG A 113 -14.52 -6.15 -11.41
N LYS A 114 -13.38 -6.56 -11.98
CA LYS A 114 -13.00 -7.98 -12.14
C LYS A 114 -12.67 -8.65 -10.81
N ALA A 115 -11.96 -7.96 -9.91
CA ALA A 115 -11.53 -8.52 -8.63
C ALA A 115 -12.64 -8.53 -7.57
N ARG A 116 -13.68 -7.71 -7.72
CA ARG A 116 -14.76 -7.51 -6.73
C ARG A 116 -15.32 -8.81 -6.13
N PRO A 117 -15.71 -9.83 -6.93
CA PRO A 117 -16.26 -11.07 -6.36
C PRO A 117 -15.26 -11.80 -5.45
N ILE A 118 -13.98 -11.79 -5.82
CA ILE A 118 -12.91 -12.47 -5.07
C ILE A 118 -12.58 -11.68 -3.79
N MET A 119 -12.55 -10.34 -3.89
CA MET A 119 -12.34 -9.45 -2.74
C MET A 119 -13.43 -9.63 -1.68
N GLU A 120 -14.70 -9.72 -2.11
CA GLU A 120 -15.83 -9.95 -1.21
C GLU A 120 -15.72 -11.31 -0.48
N GLN A 121 -15.37 -12.37 -1.22
CA GLN A 121 -15.14 -13.69 -0.62
C GLN A 121 -13.99 -13.67 0.40
N TYR A 122 -12.87 -13.03 0.06
CA TYR A 122 -11.72 -12.91 0.96
C TYR A 122 -12.09 -12.20 2.25
N ARG A 123 -12.87 -11.12 2.16
CA ARG A 123 -13.32 -10.35 3.33
C ARG A 123 -14.28 -11.13 4.22
N GLN A 124 -15.24 -11.84 3.64
CA GLN A 124 -16.13 -12.73 4.39
C GLN A 124 -15.33 -13.80 5.15
N HIS A 125 -14.35 -14.42 4.48
CA HIS A 125 -13.50 -15.41 5.11
C HIS A 125 -12.64 -14.82 6.25
N SER A 126 -12.06 -13.64 6.03
CA SER A 126 -11.29 -12.92 7.06
C SER A 126 -12.14 -12.57 8.28
N GLN A 127 -13.36 -12.06 8.08
CA GLN A 127 -14.29 -11.74 9.17
C GLN A 127 -14.66 -12.98 9.99
N GLN A 128 -15.00 -14.09 9.33
CA GLN A 128 -15.28 -15.37 10.01
C GLN A 128 -14.09 -15.85 10.83
N MET A 129 -12.87 -15.67 10.34
CA MET A 129 -11.65 -16.03 11.08
C MET A 129 -11.44 -15.14 12.30
N ILE A 130 -11.64 -13.83 12.16
CA ILE A 130 -11.55 -12.87 13.28
C ILE A 130 -12.56 -13.21 14.37
N GLU A 131 -13.81 -13.51 14.01
CA GLU A 131 -14.84 -13.91 14.96
C GLU A 131 -14.46 -15.19 15.72
N LYS A 132 -13.99 -16.22 15.00
CA LYS A 132 -13.50 -17.46 15.61
C LYS A 132 -12.35 -17.19 16.59
N MET A 133 -11.39 -16.33 16.24
CA MET A 133 -10.28 -15.99 17.13
C MET A 133 -10.75 -15.25 18.39
N LYS A 134 -11.72 -14.34 18.26
CA LYS A 134 -12.33 -13.66 19.41
C LYS A 134 -13.03 -14.64 20.35
N GLU A 135 -13.75 -15.62 19.81
CA GLU A 135 -14.37 -16.67 20.62
C GLU A 135 -13.34 -17.52 21.37
N ILE A 136 -12.25 -17.92 20.70
CA ILE A 136 -11.16 -18.69 21.32
C ILE A 136 -10.51 -17.87 22.45
N ALA A 137 -10.19 -16.60 22.20
CA ALA A 137 -9.61 -15.71 23.20
C ALA A 137 -10.53 -15.56 24.42
N LYS A 138 -11.85 -15.41 24.20
CA LYS A 138 -12.84 -15.32 25.28
C LYS A 138 -12.94 -16.61 26.10
N LYS A 139 -12.92 -17.78 25.44
CA LYS A 139 -12.94 -19.09 26.12
C LYS A 139 -11.69 -19.34 26.95
N ASN A 140 -10.51 -18.94 26.46
CA ASN A 140 -9.26 -19.08 27.22
C ASN A 140 -9.26 -18.17 28.45
N LYS A 141 -9.69 -16.92 28.32
CA LYS A 141 -9.79 -15.99 29.45
C LYS A 141 -10.75 -16.48 30.56
N GLN A 142 -11.82 -17.18 30.20
CA GLN A 142 -12.75 -17.80 31.15
C GLN A 142 -12.24 -19.09 31.80
N ARG A 143 -11.15 -19.70 31.28
CA ARG A 143 -10.52 -20.89 31.87
C ARG A 143 -9.40 -20.55 32.84
N ASP A 144 -8.88 -19.33 32.76
CA ASP A 144 -7.81 -18.81 33.62
C ASP A 144 -8.35 -18.05 34.86
N GLU A 145 -9.68 -17.96 35.01
CA GLU A 145 -10.43 -17.44 36.18
C GLU A 145 -11.08 -18.59 36.97
#